data_AF-A0AAW2P6J6-F1
#
_entry.id   AF-A0AAW2P6J6-F1
#
_cell.length_a   1.000
_cell.length_b   1.000
_cell.length_c   1.000
_cell.angle_alpha   90.00
_cell.angle_beta   90.00
_cell.angle_gamma   90.00
#
_symmetry.space_group_name_H-M   'P 1'
#
loop_
_entity.id
_entity.type
_entity.pdbx_description
1 polymer ?
#
loop_
_entity_poly.entity_id
_entity_poly.type
_entity_poly.pdbx_seq_one_letter_code
_entity_poly.pdbx_strand_id
1 'polypeptide(L)'
;MSRMRKDLLSKLGLYLTEGGHGKEKIVDSSKGKPNVNDEYREAFRTKSYIDICNKVQGQLETRTSLDVQLGQSSSSSSSSSSSSSSSSPNLVHPVNLSDNLLEPRQETLTAIFETSKTLHDHFLENYFEISLEAGRICEFLLQNVHQVRTNHRAITYVLKLVKRVPECENWTNNQHHTVYRNLALFALRRNPFSSMTPEKFHELHDSHVDLLHQLTSKCRKTKRRTKFIRYIKRALATFVFLGCGGLAIAVLVLAIHSIVGLLAAPGLILGIFVIKKLRKRTDHDLSSRTWLGGLGAQLDLAARGVYILVNDFDTISRLVQRLHDEMEHRKFVADICVKKGKNEMLKEVVKEFEMHESWFMEQLEELEKQIYLCFLDINRSRRLVVEQMVKC
;
A
#
# COMPACT_ATOMS: atom_id res chain seq x y z
N MET A 1 -16.24 -10.75 -8.68
CA MET A 1 -15.53 -9.58 -9.28
C MET A 1 -16.56 -8.66 -9.93
N SER A 2 -16.86 -7.52 -9.31
CA SER A 2 -18.11 -6.77 -9.55
C SER A 2 -17.99 -5.63 -10.56
N ARG A 3 -19.15 -5.21 -11.09
CA ARG A 3 -19.37 -4.02 -11.95
C ARG A 3 -18.72 -2.73 -11.39
N MET A 4 -18.54 -2.67 -10.08
CA MET A 4 -17.92 -1.57 -9.35
C MET A 4 -16.43 -1.38 -9.69
N ARG A 5 -15.68 -2.47 -9.88
CA ARG A 5 -14.25 -2.43 -10.27
C ARG A 5 -14.07 -1.81 -11.67
N LYS A 6 -14.93 -2.19 -12.62
CA LYS A 6 -14.93 -1.63 -13.99
C LYS A 6 -15.30 -0.15 -14.00
N ASP A 7 -16.24 0.24 -13.16
CA ASP A 7 -16.73 1.63 -13.06
C ASP A 7 -15.73 2.55 -12.33
N LEU A 8 -14.93 2.01 -11.40
CA LEU A 8 -13.81 2.72 -10.77
C LEU A 8 -12.63 2.90 -11.74
N LEU A 9 -12.24 1.85 -12.47
CA LEU A 9 -11.17 1.89 -13.46
C LEU A 9 -11.45 2.88 -14.60
N SER A 10 -12.68 2.91 -15.12
CA SER A 10 -13.09 3.86 -16.17
C SER A 10 -13.12 5.31 -15.69
N LYS A 11 -13.48 5.55 -14.42
CA LYS A 11 -13.49 6.87 -13.78
C LYS A 11 -12.08 7.38 -13.45
N LEU A 12 -11.12 6.48 -13.24
CA LEU A 12 -9.70 6.79 -12.99
C LEU A 12 -8.89 7.03 -14.27
N GLY A 13 -9.47 6.84 -15.46
CA GLY A 13 -8.76 7.04 -16.74
C GLY A 13 -7.67 6.00 -17.01
N LEU A 14 -7.71 4.85 -16.32
CA LEU A 14 -6.77 3.75 -16.49
C LEU A 14 -7.33 2.79 -17.55
N TYR A 15 -7.26 3.19 -18.82
CA TYR A 15 -7.41 2.23 -19.92
C TYR A 15 -6.04 1.57 -20.13
N LEU A 16 -5.92 0.29 -19.75
CA LEU A 16 -4.93 -0.59 -20.36
C LEU A 16 -5.27 -0.64 -21.86
N THR A 17 -4.37 -0.11 -22.69
CA THR A 17 -4.52 -0.07 -24.14
C THR A 17 -4.48 -1.49 -24.71
N GLU A 18 -5.66 -2.09 -24.90
CA GLU A 18 -5.84 -3.21 -25.83
C GLU A 18 -5.55 -2.70 -27.25
N GLY A 19 -4.50 -3.27 -27.86
CA GLY A 19 -3.99 -2.86 -29.17
C GLY A 19 -4.96 -3.24 -30.30
N GLY A 20 -5.40 -2.23 -31.05
CA GLY A 20 -6.14 -2.41 -32.28
C GLY A 20 -5.27 -2.95 -33.42
N HIS A 21 -5.82 -3.91 -34.16
CA HIS A 21 -5.27 -4.45 -35.39
C HIS A 21 -5.10 -3.37 -36.48
N GLY A 22 -3.88 -3.28 -37.04
CA GLY A 22 -3.58 -2.60 -38.30
C GLY A 22 -2.36 -3.25 -38.95
N LYS A 23 -2.55 -3.87 -40.12
CA LYS A 23 -1.48 -4.45 -40.93
C LYS A 23 -0.75 -3.34 -41.71
N GLU A 24 0.56 -3.16 -41.50
CA GLU A 24 1.53 -3.03 -42.60
C GLU A 24 3.01 -3.07 -42.13
N LYS A 25 3.74 -4.01 -42.76
CA LYS A 25 5.18 -4.14 -43.08
C LYS A 25 6.29 -3.52 -42.20
N ILE A 26 6.92 -4.43 -41.43
CA ILE A 26 8.37 -4.75 -41.33
C ILE A 26 9.37 -3.60 -41.53
N VAL A 27 9.97 -3.12 -40.43
CA VAL A 27 11.43 -2.98 -40.23
C VAL A 27 11.75 -3.28 -38.75
N ASP A 28 12.83 -4.01 -38.57
CA ASP A 28 13.27 -4.72 -37.38
C ASP A 28 13.72 -3.82 -36.21
N SER A 29 13.08 -3.99 -35.06
CA SER A 29 13.57 -3.61 -33.72
C SER A 29 12.64 -4.22 -32.67
N SER A 30 12.77 -5.53 -32.43
CA SER A 30 12.02 -6.22 -31.39
C SER A 30 12.51 -5.83 -29.99
N LYS A 31 12.04 -4.69 -29.48
CA LYS A 31 11.74 -4.59 -28.04
C LYS A 31 10.28 -4.98 -27.89
N GLY A 32 10.04 -6.28 -27.76
CA GLY A 32 8.72 -6.80 -27.42
C GLY A 32 8.23 -6.12 -26.15
N LYS A 33 6.94 -5.76 -26.11
CA LYS A 33 6.31 -5.29 -24.87
C LYS A 33 6.63 -6.31 -23.77
N PRO A 34 7.10 -5.87 -22.58
CA PRO A 34 7.38 -6.80 -21.51
C PRO A 34 6.12 -7.60 -21.21
N ASN A 35 6.26 -8.92 -21.15
CA ASN A 35 5.19 -9.80 -20.71
C ASN A 35 4.83 -9.42 -19.26
N VAL A 36 3.55 -9.42 -18.89
CA VAL A 36 3.11 -9.15 -17.51
C VAL A 36 3.84 -10.04 -16.50
N ASN A 37 4.14 -11.28 -16.89
CA ASN A 37 4.93 -12.20 -16.06
C ASN A 37 6.40 -11.76 -15.90
N ASP A 38 6.98 -11.16 -16.93
CA ASP A 38 8.34 -10.61 -16.85
C ASP A 38 8.36 -9.37 -15.96
N GLU A 39 7.38 -8.47 -16.09
CA GLU A 39 7.23 -7.31 -15.21
C GLU A 39 7.06 -7.71 -13.74
N TYR A 40 6.24 -8.74 -13.47
CA TYR A 40 6.09 -9.32 -12.14
C TYR A 40 7.41 -9.86 -11.60
N ARG A 41 8.15 -10.64 -12.40
CA ARG A 41 9.45 -11.20 -11.99
C ARG A 41 10.50 -10.13 -11.73
N GLU A 42 10.52 -9.06 -12.53
CA GLU A 42 11.46 -7.96 -12.36
C GLU A 42 11.17 -7.11 -11.11
N ALA A 43 9.92 -7.04 -10.64
CA ALA A 43 9.57 -6.32 -9.41
C ALA A 43 10.38 -6.82 -8.19
N PHE A 44 10.63 -8.12 -8.11
CA PHE A 44 11.41 -8.77 -7.04
C PHE A 44 12.92 -8.52 -7.12
N ARG A 45 13.43 -7.95 -8.22
CA ARG A 45 14.86 -7.66 -8.42
C ARG A 45 15.20 -6.19 -8.22
N THR A 46 14.21 -5.37 -7.89
CA THR A 46 14.42 -3.95 -7.67
C THR A 46 15.24 -3.71 -6.39
N LYS A 47 16.08 -2.67 -6.40
CA LYS A 47 16.83 -2.26 -5.21
C LYS A 47 15.91 -2.01 -4.02
N SER A 48 14.76 -1.37 -4.25
CA SER A 48 13.76 -1.12 -3.21
C SER A 48 13.19 -2.40 -2.60
N TYR A 49 12.98 -3.45 -3.40
CA TYR A 49 12.55 -4.75 -2.90
C TYR A 49 13.60 -5.36 -1.97
N ILE A 50 14.84 -5.42 -2.46
CA ILE A 50 15.99 -5.96 -1.70
C ILE A 50 16.19 -5.19 -0.39
N ASP A 51 16.12 -3.86 -0.43
CA ASP A 51 16.27 -3.00 0.73
C ASP A 51 15.18 -3.27 1.79
N ILE A 52 13.92 -3.45 1.38
CA ILE A 52 12.83 -3.80 2.32
C ILE A 52 13.05 -5.21 2.89
N CYS A 53 13.41 -6.19 2.08
CA CYS A 53 13.71 -7.54 2.56
C CYS A 53 14.82 -7.53 3.61
N ASN A 54 15.91 -6.80 3.36
CA ASN A 54 17.02 -6.66 4.31
C ASN A 54 16.59 -6.00 5.62
N LYS A 55 15.78 -4.93 5.55
CA LYS A 55 15.23 -4.24 6.74
C LYS A 55 14.36 -5.18 7.56
N VAL A 56 13.47 -5.93 6.91
CA VAL A 56 12.60 -6.92 7.56
C VAL A 56 13.42 -8.01 8.23
N GLN A 57 14.36 -8.61 7.49
CA GLN A 57 15.18 -9.71 8.00
C GLN A 57 16.02 -9.30 9.21
N GLY A 58 16.74 -8.18 9.15
CA GLY A 58 17.59 -7.73 10.27
C GLY A 58 16.80 -7.48 11.56
N GLN A 59 15.55 -7.03 11.46
CA GLN A 59 14.71 -6.79 12.64
C GLN A 59 14.02 -8.05 13.17
N LEU A 60 13.62 -8.99 12.30
CA LEU A 60 13.13 -10.30 12.73
C LEU A 60 14.21 -11.10 13.48
N GLU A 61 15.46 -11.04 13.03
CA GLU A 61 16.60 -11.66 13.70
C GLU A 61 16.88 -11.03 15.08
N THR A 62 16.78 -9.70 15.17
CA THR A 62 16.92 -8.96 16.44
C THR A 62 15.81 -9.35 17.43
N ARG A 63 14.56 -9.44 16.97
CA ARG A 63 13.41 -9.80 17.82
C ARG A 63 13.47 -11.25 18.31
N THR A 64 13.86 -12.17 17.42
CA THR A 64 14.06 -13.58 17.79
C THR A 64 15.14 -13.72 18.87
N SER A 65 16.21 -12.93 18.78
CA SER A 65 17.28 -12.93 19.79
C SER A 65 16.82 -12.41 21.15
N LEU A 66 15.97 -11.38 21.17
CA LEU A 66 15.39 -10.81 22.39
C LEU A 66 14.41 -11.77 23.08
N ASP A 67 13.55 -12.47 22.33
CA ASP A 67 12.62 -13.47 22.88
C ASP A 67 13.37 -14.66 23.49
N VAL A 68 14.50 -15.08 22.90
CA VAL A 68 15.38 -16.10 23.45
C VAL A 68 16.01 -15.64 24.77
N GLN A 69 16.36 -14.36 24.90
CA GLN A 69 16.99 -13.79 26.09
C GLN A 69 15.98 -13.58 27.24
N LEU A 70 14.74 -13.17 26.95
CA LEU A 70 13.65 -13.15 27.94
C LEU A 70 13.22 -14.55 28.38
N GLY A 71 13.17 -15.51 27.44
CA GLY A 71 12.82 -16.91 27.74
C GLY A 71 13.82 -17.63 28.65
N GLN A 72 15.10 -17.23 28.63
CA GLN A 72 16.14 -17.77 29.51
C GLN A 72 16.15 -17.13 30.90
N SER A 73 15.56 -15.95 31.06
CA SER A 73 15.52 -15.22 32.35
C SER A 73 14.47 -15.78 33.33
N SER A 74 13.61 -16.69 32.88
CA SER A 74 12.45 -17.19 33.64
C SER A 74 12.70 -18.51 34.38
N SER A 75 13.91 -19.07 34.35
CA SER A 75 14.19 -20.43 34.86
C SER A 75 15.34 -20.57 35.87
N SER A 76 15.86 -19.48 36.45
CA SER A 76 16.94 -19.56 37.45
C SER A 76 16.69 -18.69 38.68
N SER A 77 15.91 -19.20 39.63
CA SER A 77 15.86 -18.71 41.00
C SER A 77 16.79 -19.53 41.91
N SER A 78 17.95 -18.98 42.28
CA SER A 78 18.58 -19.18 43.61
C SER A 78 19.86 -18.35 43.81
N SER A 79 19.76 -17.41 44.78
CA SER A 79 20.79 -16.91 45.72
C SER A 79 22.21 -16.51 45.23
N SER A 80 22.57 -15.23 45.31
CA SER A 80 23.39 -14.61 46.38
C SER A 80 24.05 -13.31 45.93
N SER A 81 24.26 -12.43 46.89
CA SER A 81 24.60 -11.01 46.84
C SER A 81 26.02 -10.69 46.36
N SER A 82 26.17 -9.63 45.55
CA SER A 82 26.95 -8.42 45.90
C SER A 82 27.02 -7.44 44.72
N SER A 83 27.05 -6.16 45.07
CA SER A 83 26.96 -4.96 44.24
C SER A 83 28.08 -4.77 43.21
N SER A 84 27.71 -4.41 41.99
CA SER A 84 28.45 -3.42 41.19
C SER A 84 27.54 -2.75 40.16
N SER A 85 27.61 -1.44 40.16
CA SER A 85 26.91 -0.50 39.30
C SER A 85 27.33 -0.64 37.84
N SER A 86 26.38 -1.00 36.97
CA SER A 86 26.45 -0.67 35.55
C SER A 86 25.04 -0.49 34.98
N SER A 87 24.80 0.76 34.58
CA SER A 87 23.83 1.27 33.62
C SER A 87 22.69 0.34 33.20
N SER A 88 21.48 0.69 33.64
CA SER A 88 20.21 0.16 33.15
C SER A 88 20.23 0.06 31.62
N PRO A 89 19.98 -1.12 31.01
CA PRO A 89 19.67 -1.17 29.60
C PRO A 89 18.31 -0.48 29.43
N ASN A 90 18.31 0.63 28.69
CA ASN A 90 17.09 1.27 28.23
C ASN A 90 16.11 0.19 27.75
N LEU A 91 14.89 0.19 28.30
CA LEU A 91 13.78 -0.57 27.74
C LEU A 91 13.65 -0.14 26.28
N VAL A 92 14.15 -0.98 25.36
CA VAL A 92 13.92 -0.82 23.93
C VAL A 92 12.43 -1.09 23.75
N HIS A 93 11.63 -0.03 23.67
CA HIS A 93 10.27 -0.13 23.14
C HIS A 93 10.35 -0.90 21.81
N PRO A 94 9.51 -1.93 21.58
CA PRO A 94 9.49 -2.61 20.30
C PRO A 94 9.10 -1.56 19.25
N VAL A 95 10.10 -1.08 18.50
CA VAL A 95 9.86 -0.12 17.43
C VAL A 95 8.98 -0.87 16.41
N ASN A 96 7.81 -0.31 16.12
CA ASN A 96 6.87 -0.88 15.16
C ASN A 96 7.58 -0.95 13.80
N LEU A 97 7.73 -2.14 13.20
CA LEU A 97 8.51 -2.33 11.98
C LEU A 97 7.94 -1.45 10.86
N SER A 98 6.62 -1.27 10.82
CA SER A 98 5.90 -0.38 9.92
C SER A 98 6.48 1.03 9.92
N ASP A 99 6.87 1.57 11.07
CA ASP A 99 7.33 2.96 11.19
C ASP A 99 8.72 3.15 10.56
N ASN A 100 9.51 2.07 10.47
CA ASN A 100 10.83 2.03 9.83
C ASN A 100 10.80 1.59 8.36
N LEU A 101 9.81 0.79 7.99
CA LEU A 101 9.63 0.30 6.61
C LEU A 101 8.94 1.33 5.73
N LEU A 102 8.06 2.15 6.30
CA LEU A 102 7.28 3.11 5.54
C LEU A 102 8.05 4.38 5.22
N GLU A 103 8.03 4.77 3.95
CA GLU A 103 8.68 5.96 3.43
C GLU A 103 7.65 6.84 2.70
N PRO A 104 7.59 8.16 2.99
CA PRO A 104 8.33 8.89 4.02
C PRO A 104 7.89 8.51 5.44
N ARG A 105 8.79 8.70 6.42
CA ARG A 105 8.53 8.39 7.83
C ARG A 105 7.50 9.36 8.43
N GLN A 106 6.85 8.94 9.50
CA GLN A 106 5.81 9.73 10.17
C GLN A 106 6.30 11.09 10.67
N GLU A 107 7.54 11.15 11.17
CA GLU A 107 8.18 12.41 11.58
C GLU A 107 8.31 13.40 10.42
N THR A 108 8.74 12.92 9.25
CA THR A 108 8.83 13.72 8.04
C THR A 108 7.46 14.23 7.59
N LEU A 109 6.44 13.38 7.65
CA LEU A 109 5.06 13.78 7.32
C LEU A 109 4.56 14.86 8.27
N THR A 110 4.82 14.72 9.57
CA THR A 110 4.40 15.70 10.59
C THR A 110 5.00 17.07 10.30
N ALA A 111 6.30 17.13 10.00
CA ALA A 111 6.97 18.38 9.62
C ALA A 111 6.40 19.00 8.32
N ILE A 112 6.02 18.17 7.34
CA ILE A 112 5.38 18.64 6.10
C ILE A 112 4.00 19.24 6.40
N PHE A 113 3.19 18.57 7.21
CA PHE A 113 1.85 19.08 7.57
C PHE A 113 1.91 20.35 8.42
N GLU A 114 2.87 20.48 9.34
CA GLU A 114 3.06 21.70 10.12
C GLU A 114 3.44 22.91 9.26
N THR A 115 4.17 22.68 8.17
CA THR A 115 4.57 23.72 7.22
C THR A 115 3.46 24.03 6.21
N SER A 116 2.61 23.06 5.85
CA SER A 116 1.46 23.25 4.96
C SER A 116 0.18 23.60 5.71
N LYS A 117 -0.09 24.88 5.97
CA LYS A 117 -1.39 25.31 6.57
C LYS A 117 -2.54 25.24 5.57
N THR A 118 -3.05 24.06 5.21
CA THR A 118 -4.14 23.92 4.22
C THR A 118 -5.41 23.23 4.75
N LEU A 119 -6.58 23.86 4.53
CA LEU A 119 -7.92 23.37 4.95
C LEU A 119 -8.35 21.99 4.39
N HIS A 120 -7.52 21.33 3.58
CA HIS A 120 -7.80 20.04 2.95
C HIS A 120 -6.84 18.93 3.38
N ASP A 121 -6.05 19.17 4.42
CA ASP A 121 -5.08 18.23 5.00
C ASP A 121 -5.74 16.94 5.48
N HIS A 122 -6.94 17.00 6.06
CA HIS A 122 -7.61 15.79 6.60
C HIS A 122 -7.76 14.63 5.59
N PHE A 123 -7.93 14.89 4.29
CA PHE A 123 -8.00 13.80 3.30
C PHE A 123 -6.64 13.16 3.04
N LEU A 124 -5.57 13.96 3.07
CA LEU A 124 -4.21 13.49 2.90
C LEU A 124 -3.71 12.84 4.19
N GLU A 125 -4.02 13.42 5.35
CA GLU A 125 -3.81 12.82 6.68
C GLU A 125 -4.48 11.45 6.76
N ASN A 126 -5.78 11.35 6.46
CA ASN A 126 -6.49 10.07 6.42
C ASN A 126 -5.83 9.07 5.47
N TYR A 127 -5.33 9.52 4.32
CA TYR A 127 -4.58 8.65 3.40
C TYR A 127 -3.27 8.13 4.02
N PHE A 128 -2.49 8.99 4.68
CA PHE A 128 -1.25 8.58 5.33
C PHE A 128 -1.49 7.70 6.55
N GLU A 129 -2.57 7.94 7.30
CA GLU A 129 -3.01 7.08 8.40
C GLU A 129 -3.44 5.69 7.90
N ILE A 130 -4.30 5.62 6.88
CA ILE A 130 -4.73 4.34 6.29
C ILE A 130 -3.52 3.58 5.70
N SER A 131 -2.60 4.26 5.04
CA SER A 131 -1.40 3.60 4.53
C SER A 131 -0.44 3.13 5.64
N LEU A 132 -0.44 3.81 6.80
CA LEU A 132 0.29 3.38 7.99
C LEU A 132 -0.36 2.15 8.63
N GLU A 133 -1.67 2.16 8.80
CA GLU A 133 -2.44 1.02 9.29
C GLU A 133 -2.24 -0.21 8.42
N ALA A 134 -2.32 -0.05 7.10
CA ALA A 134 -2.02 -1.12 6.17
C ALA A 134 -0.60 -1.66 6.32
N GLY A 135 0.40 -0.78 6.48
CA GLY A 135 1.77 -1.21 6.76
C GLY A 135 1.91 -2.04 8.03
N ARG A 136 1.15 -1.71 9.09
CA ARG A 136 1.10 -2.51 10.34
C ARG A 136 0.49 -3.88 10.12
N ILE A 137 -0.55 -3.98 9.29
CA ILE A 137 -1.16 -5.27 8.94
C ILE A 137 -0.18 -6.11 8.13
N CYS A 138 0.51 -5.51 7.15
CA CYS A 138 1.56 -6.18 6.38
C CYS A 138 2.69 -6.70 7.30
N GLU A 139 3.16 -5.89 8.25
CA GLU A 139 4.12 -6.34 9.27
C GLU A 139 3.60 -7.53 10.06
N PHE A 140 2.37 -7.44 10.57
CA PHE A 140 1.76 -8.50 11.37
C PHE A 140 1.64 -9.81 10.57
N LEU A 141 1.30 -9.72 9.29
CA LEU A 141 1.23 -10.86 8.40
C LEU A 141 2.60 -11.49 8.13
N LEU A 142 3.67 -10.68 7.99
CA LEU A 142 5.04 -11.21 7.89
C LEU A 142 5.44 -11.98 9.14
N GLN A 143 5.07 -11.49 10.33
CA GLN A 143 5.29 -12.21 11.59
C GLN A 143 4.54 -13.56 11.59
N ASN A 144 3.29 -13.57 11.13
CA ASN A 144 2.52 -14.81 11.00
C ASN A 144 3.17 -15.80 10.02
N VAL A 145 3.64 -15.33 8.87
CA VAL A 145 4.37 -16.14 7.89
C VAL A 145 5.62 -16.78 8.53
N HIS A 146 6.41 -15.98 9.26
CA HIS A 146 7.60 -16.48 9.93
C HIS A 146 7.26 -17.51 11.02
N GLN A 147 6.20 -17.25 11.79
CA GLN A 147 5.72 -18.18 12.81
C GLN A 147 5.25 -19.49 12.20
N VAL A 148 4.55 -19.45 11.06
CA VAL A 148 4.15 -20.66 10.32
C VAL A 148 5.36 -21.47 9.90
N ARG A 149 6.38 -20.84 9.28
CA ARG A 149 7.61 -21.54 8.89
C ARG A 149 8.30 -22.21 10.06
N THR A 150 8.35 -21.53 11.20
CA THR A 150 8.94 -22.08 12.43
C THR A 150 8.13 -23.26 12.95
N ASN A 151 6.79 -23.14 13.01
CA ASN A 151 5.90 -24.22 13.43
C ASN A 151 6.01 -25.44 12.51
N HIS A 152 6.16 -25.19 11.22
CA HIS A 152 6.20 -26.24 10.19
C HIS A 152 7.50 -27.07 10.22
N ARG A 153 8.59 -26.55 10.80
CA ARG A 153 9.83 -27.35 10.99
C ARG A 153 9.58 -28.69 11.70
N ALA A 154 8.65 -28.72 12.66
CA ALA A 154 8.27 -29.95 13.36
C ALA A 154 7.60 -30.97 12.43
N ILE A 155 6.72 -30.51 11.53
CA ILE A 155 6.08 -31.36 10.52
C ILE A 155 7.10 -31.83 9.50
N THR A 156 7.93 -30.94 8.97
CA THR A 156 9.04 -31.30 8.07
C THR A 156 9.95 -32.36 8.68
N TYR A 157 10.22 -32.29 9.99
CA TYR A 157 10.98 -33.31 10.71
C TYR A 157 10.25 -34.66 10.74
N VAL A 158 8.94 -34.67 11.07
CA VAL A 158 8.11 -35.90 11.05
C VAL A 158 8.11 -36.53 9.66
N LEU A 159 7.88 -35.75 8.61
CA LEU A 159 7.90 -36.23 7.22
C LEU A 159 9.25 -36.87 6.86
N LYS A 160 10.36 -36.23 7.22
CA LYS A 160 11.71 -36.77 6.99
C LYS A 160 11.96 -38.06 7.77
N LEU A 161 11.45 -38.17 8.99
CA LEU A 161 11.63 -39.36 9.83
C LEU A 161 10.85 -40.55 9.26
N VAL A 162 9.59 -40.34 8.84
CA VAL A 162 8.76 -41.39 8.25
C VAL A 162 9.31 -41.86 6.91
N LYS A 163 9.82 -40.94 6.06
CA LYS A 163 10.47 -41.33 4.79
C LYS A 163 11.71 -42.22 4.99
N ARG A 164 12.45 -42.04 6.08
CA ARG A 164 13.65 -42.86 6.38
C ARG A 164 13.31 -44.25 6.89
N VAL A 165 12.17 -44.41 7.56
CA VAL A 165 11.70 -45.69 8.10
C VAL A 165 10.21 -45.83 7.77
N PRO A 166 9.85 -46.28 6.55
CA PRO A 166 8.45 -46.32 6.10
C PRO A 166 7.60 -47.33 6.87
N GLU A 167 8.22 -48.38 7.38
CA GLU A 167 7.58 -49.45 8.15
C GLU A 167 7.48 -49.04 9.62
N CYS A 168 6.34 -48.44 10.00
CA CYS A 168 6.08 -48.03 11.39
C CYS A 168 6.09 -49.19 12.40
N GLU A 169 5.99 -50.44 11.94
CA GLU A 169 6.12 -51.66 12.76
C GLU A 169 7.57 -51.87 13.25
N ASN A 170 8.55 -51.38 12.49
CA ASN A 170 9.98 -51.46 12.83
C ASN A 170 10.46 -50.24 13.64
N TRP A 171 9.56 -49.33 13.99
CA TRP A 171 9.93 -48.15 14.76
C TRP A 171 10.22 -48.52 16.22
N THR A 172 11.32 -47.97 16.72
CA THR A 172 11.60 -47.96 18.15
C THR A 172 10.54 -47.15 18.90
N ASN A 173 10.33 -47.48 20.18
CA ASN A 173 9.40 -46.73 21.04
C ASN A 173 9.72 -45.22 21.08
N ASN A 174 11.02 -44.88 21.00
CA ASN A 174 11.48 -43.49 20.96
C ASN A 174 11.06 -42.77 19.66
N GLN A 175 11.08 -43.45 18.50
CA GLN A 175 10.63 -42.89 17.23
C GLN A 175 9.12 -42.63 17.24
N HIS A 176 8.33 -43.60 17.70
CA HIS A 176 6.89 -43.44 17.90
C HIS A 176 6.59 -42.24 18.80
N HIS A 177 7.19 -42.20 19.99
CA HIS A 177 7.00 -41.10 20.93
C HIS A 177 7.37 -39.75 20.32
N THR A 178 8.49 -39.68 19.59
CA THR A 178 8.95 -38.44 18.96
C THR A 178 7.97 -37.94 17.89
N VAL A 179 7.44 -38.82 17.04
CA VAL A 179 6.50 -38.43 15.98
C VAL A 179 5.18 -37.94 16.57
N TYR A 180 4.57 -38.74 17.46
CA TYR A 180 3.31 -38.35 18.10
C TYR A 180 3.46 -37.08 18.94
N ARG A 181 4.60 -36.88 19.63
CA ARG A 181 4.88 -35.63 20.35
C ARG A 181 4.92 -34.43 19.42
N ASN A 182 5.59 -34.53 18.26
CA ASN A 182 5.64 -33.42 17.31
C ASN A 182 4.28 -33.12 16.68
N LEU A 183 3.48 -34.15 16.36
CA LEU A 183 2.11 -33.98 15.87
C LEU A 183 1.20 -33.36 16.92
N ALA A 184 1.31 -33.78 18.18
CA ALA A 184 0.54 -33.21 19.28
C ALA A 184 0.89 -31.73 19.51
N LEU A 185 2.18 -31.40 19.50
CA LEU A 185 2.65 -30.02 19.60
C LEU A 185 2.17 -29.16 18.42
N PHE A 186 2.15 -29.72 17.21
CA PHE A 186 1.62 -29.03 16.03
C PHE A 186 0.12 -28.77 16.15
N ALA A 187 -0.66 -29.79 16.51
CA ALA A 187 -2.11 -29.68 16.69
C ALA A 187 -2.50 -28.65 17.78
N LEU A 188 -1.74 -28.60 18.88
CA LEU A 188 -1.98 -27.68 19.99
C LEU A 188 -1.61 -26.23 19.67
N ARG A 189 -0.67 -25.99 18.74
CA ARG A 189 -0.23 -24.63 18.40
C ARG A 189 -1.37 -23.84 17.79
N ARG A 190 -1.58 -22.62 18.30
CA ARG A 190 -2.50 -21.66 17.68
C ARG A 190 -2.07 -21.39 16.24
N ASN A 191 -3.02 -21.39 15.32
CA ASN A 191 -2.78 -20.99 13.94
C ASN A 191 -2.47 -19.48 13.90
N PRO A 192 -1.30 -19.07 13.38
CA PRO A 192 -0.90 -17.67 13.34
C PRO A 192 -1.91 -16.77 12.60
N PHE A 193 -2.58 -17.32 11.58
CA PHE A 193 -3.56 -16.57 10.78
C PHE A 193 -4.93 -16.40 11.44
N SER A 194 -5.26 -17.14 12.52
CA SER A 194 -6.58 -17.00 13.19
C SER A 194 -6.81 -15.63 13.84
N SER A 195 -5.75 -14.83 13.97
CA SER A 195 -5.80 -13.46 14.46
C SER A 195 -6.26 -12.46 13.39
N MET A 196 -6.23 -12.85 12.12
CA MET A 196 -6.55 -12.08 10.93
C MET A 196 -7.79 -12.69 10.27
N THR A 197 -8.95 -12.43 10.88
CA THR A 197 -10.21 -13.02 10.46
C THR A 197 -10.76 -12.33 9.21
N PRO A 198 -11.64 -13.00 8.44
CA PRO A 198 -12.32 -12.38 7.29
C PRO A 198 -13.00 -11.06 7.63
N GLU A 199 -13.51 -10.91 8.86
CA GLU A 199 -14.17 -9.68 9.33
C GLU A 199 -13.20 -8.50 9.36
N LYS A 200 -11.96 -8.69 9.82
CA LYS A 200 -10.94 -7.63 9.83
C LYS A 200 -10.56 -7.17 8.43
N PHE A 201 -10.46 -8.10 7.48
CA PHE A 201 -10.22 -7.73 6.08
C PHE A 201 -11.42 -7.01 5.47
N HIS A 202 -12.64 -7.41 5.82
CA HIS A 202 -13.86 -6.73 5.39
C HIS A 202 -13.94 -5.29 5.92
N GLU A 203 -13.69 -5.09 7.21
CA GLU A 203 -13.68 -3.76 7.84
C GLU A 203 -12.64 -2.84 7.19
N LEU A 204 -11.42 -3.35 6.99
CA LEU A 204 -10.34 -2.62 6.33
C LEU A 204 -10.71 -2.27 4.88
N HIS A 205 -11.24 -3.25 4.13
CA HIS A 205 -11.66 -3.05 2.75
C HIS A 205 -12.75 -1.98 2.65
N ASP A 206 -13.77 -2.02 3.51
CA ASP A 206 -14.88 -1.07 3.49
C ASP A 206 -14.40 0.35 3.85
N SER A 207 -13.54 0.48 4.87
CA SER A 207 -12.88 1.74 5.23
C SER A 207 -12.08 2.32 4.06
N HIS A 208 -11.25 1.51 3.40
CA HIS A 208 -10.43 1.95 2.28
C HIS A 208 -11.27 2.32 1.04
N VAL A 209 -12.33 1.56 0.75
CA VAL A 209 -13.26 1.87 -0.36
C VAL A 209 -14.01 3.18 -0.11
N ASP A 210 -14.43 3.42 1.13
CA ASP A 210 -15.07 4.69 1.47
C ASP A 210 -14.09 5.87 1.30
N LEU A 211 -12.85 5.76 1.81
CA LEU A 211 -11.83 6.78 1.60
C LEU A 211 -11.55 7.00 0.10
N LEU A 212 -11.43 5.93 -0.69
CA LEU A 212 -11.24 6.01 -2.14
C LEU A 212 -12.37 6.80 -2.80
N HIS A 213 -13.62 6.54 -2.40
CA HIS A 213 -14.77 7.25 -2.92
C HIS A 213 -14.75 8.74 -2.52
N GLN A 214 -14.38 9.05 -1.27
CA GLN A 214 -14.24 10.42 -0.79
C GLN A 214 -13.15 11.20 -1.56
N LEU A 215 -11.95 10.63 -1.68
CA LEU A 215 -10.82 11.21 -2.41
C LEU A 215 -11.16 11.41 -3.89
N THR A 216 -11.76 10.41 -4.54
CA THR A 216 -12.15 10.47 -5.95
C THR A 216 -13.22 11.55 -6.19
N SER A 217 -14.21 11.65 -5.30
CA SER A 217 -15.26 12.67 -5.35
C SER A 217 -14.67 14.08 -5.23
N LYS A 218 -13.74 14.30 -4.30
CA LYS A 218 -13.06 15.58 -4.09
C LYS A 218 -12.16 15.95 -5.26
N CYS A 219 -11.34 15.02 -5.73
CA CYS A 219 -10.53 15.20 -6.94
C CYS A 219 -11.40 15.63 -8.13
N ARG A 220 -12.55 14.97 -8.35
CA ARG A 220 -13.50 15.33 -9.41
C ARG A 220 -14.08 16.73 -9.23
N LYS A 221 -14.47 17.11 -8.00
CA LYS A 221 -14.97 18.46 -7.68
C LYS A 221 -13.91 19.52 -7.98
N THR A 222 -12.67 19.27 -7.59
CA THR A 222 -11.52 20.16 -7.85
C THR A 222 -11.25 20.32 -9.35
N LYS A 223 -11.17 19.20 -10.09
CA LYS A 223 -11.00 19.21 -11.56
C LYS A 223 -12.13 19.99 -12.26
N ARG A 224 -13.38 19.83 -11.82
CA ARG A 224 -14.54 20.59 -12.35
C ARG A 224 -14.41 22.10 -12.09
N ARG A 225 -14.02 22.50 -10.88
CA ARG A 225 -13.79 23.92 -10.54
C ARG A 225 -12.69 24.53 -11.41
N THR A 226 -11.57 23.84 -11.59
CA THR A 226 -10.47 24.29 -12.47
C THR A 226 -10.92 24.46 -13.91
N LYS A 227 -11.71 23.52 -14.45
CA LYS A 227 -12.31 23.64 -15.79
C LYS A 227 -13.24 24.85 -15.88
N PHE A 228 -14.15 25.03 -14.93
CA PHE A 228 -15.10 26.13 -14.91
C PHE A 228 -14.41 27.50 -14.88
N ILE A 229 -13.40 27.66 -14.02
CA ILE A 229 -12.57 28.86 -13.95
C ILE A 229 -11.86 29.12 -15.29
N ARG A 230 -11.40 28.07 -15.98
CA ARG A 230 -10.79 28.18 -17.32
C ARG A 230 -11.81 28.66 -18.36
N TYR A 231 -13.04 28.14 -18.34
CA TYR A 231 -14.12 28.57 -19.23
C TYR A 231 -14.50 30.04 -19.01
N ILE A 232 -14.71 30.46 -17.76
CA ILE A 232 -15.02 31.87 -17.43
C ILE A 232 -13.96 32.80 -18.00
N LYS A 233 -12.66 32.47 -17.85
CA LYS A 233 -11.62 33.33 -18.43
C LYS A 233 -11.58 33.32 -19.94
N ARG A 234 -11.84 32.19 -20.60
CA ARG A 234 -11.93 32.16 -22.05
C ARG A 234 -13.05 33.08 -22.54
N ALA A 235 -14.20 33.04 -21.86
CA ALA A 235 -15.33 33.94 -22.12
C ALA A 235 -15.00 35.42 -21.85
N LEU A 236 -14.31 35.70 -20.73
CA LEU A 236 -13.89 37.06 -20.41
C LEU A 236 -12.86 37.61 -21.41
N ALA A 237 -11.89 36.79 -21.83
CA ALA A 237 -10.91 37.17 -22.83
C ALA A 237 -11.56 37.47 -24.19
N THR A 238 -12.53 36.64 -24.61
CA THR A 238 -13.31 36.91 -25.82
C THR A 238 -14.16 38.18 -25.70
N PHE A 239 -14.75 38.44 -24.53
CA PHE A 239 -15.52 39.66 -24.29
C PHE A 239 -14.65 40.92 -24.33
N VAL A 240 -13.46 40.89 -23.70
CA VAL A 240 -12.51 42.01 -23.74
C VAL A 240 -12.00 42.25 -25.16
N PHE A 241 -11.65 41.20 -25.91
CA PHE A 241 -11.21 41.32 -27.31
C PHE A 241 -12.30 42.00 -28.17
N LEU A 242 -13.55 41.57 -28.04
CA LEU A 242 -14.67 42.13 -28.78
C LEU A 242 -14.97 43.58 -28.36
N GLY A 243 -14.96 43.87 -27.06
CA GLY A 243 -15.22 45.20 -26.51
C GLY A 243 -14.13 46.22 -26.86
N CYS A 244 -12.85 45.85 -26.77
CA CYS A 244 -11.74 46.71 -27.17
C CYS A 244 -11.70 46.95 -28.68
N GLY A 245 -12.00 45.92 -29.49
CA GLY A 245 -12.13 46.06 -30.94
C GLY A 245 -13.24 47.04 -31.33
N GLY A 246 -14.42 46.89 -30.73
CA GLY A 246 -15.55 47.81 -30.93
C GLY A 246 -15.24 49.25 -30.49
N LEU A 247 -14.59 49.42 -29.34
CA LEU A 247 -14.19 50.73 -28.83
C LEU A 247 -13.17 51.43 -29.74
N ALA A 248 -12.17 50.71 -30.25
CA ALA A 248 -11.18 51.27 -31.16
C ALA A 248 -11.82 51.75 -32.47
N ILE A 249 -12.78 50.99 -33.00
CA ILE A 249 -13.56 51.38 -34.18
C ILE A 249 -14.37 52.65 -33.90
N ALA A 250 -15.07 52.71 -32.76
CA ALA A 250 -15.85 53.89 -32.37
C ALA A 250 -14.97 55.15 -32.21
N VAL A 251 -13.79 55.01 -31.59
CA VAL A 251 -12.82 56.11 -31.45
C VAL A 251 -12.29 56.55 -32.82
N LEU A 252 -12.03 55.63 -33.75
CA LEU A 252 -11.59 55.96 -35.11
C LEU A 252 -12.68 56.72 -35.89
N VAL A 253 -13.93 56.26 -35.82
CA VAL A 253 -15.08 56.96 -36.42
C VAL A 253 -15.25 58.36 -35.82
N LEU A 254 -15.19 58.48 -34.50
CA LEU A 254 -15.24 59.78 -33.81
C LEU A 254 -14.09 60.69 -34.23
N ALA A 255 -12.86 60.18 -34.32
CA ALA A 255 -11.68 60.96 -34.75
C ALA A 255 -11.83 61.47 -36.19
N ILE A 256 -12.36 60.64 -37.10
CA ILE A 256 -12.65 61.03 -38.49
C ILE A 256 -13.72 62.13 -38.54
N HIS A 257 -14.70 62.10 -37.63
CA HIS A 257 -15.80 63.09 -37.59
C HIS A 257 -15.53 64.33 -36.72
N SER A 258 -14.39 64.43 -36.03
CA SER A 258 -14.14 65.48 -35.04
C SER A 258 -13.14 66.54 -35.50
N ILE A 259 -13.63 67.61 -36.13
CA ILE A 259 -13.09 68.97 -35.87
C ILE A 259 -13.56 69.46 -34.47
N VAL A 260 -14.44 68.73 -33.79
CA VAL A 260 -14.94 69.07 -32.44
C VAL A 260 -14.75 67.87 -31.51
N GLY A 261 -13.66 67.84 -30.73
CA GLY A 261 -13.42 66.70 -29.82
C GLY A 261 -12.25 66.83 -28.85
N LEU A 262 -11.91 68.04 -28.39
CA LEU A 262 -10.76 68.30 -27.49
C LEU A 262 -11.03 67.96 -25.99
N LEU A 263 -11.95 67.04 -25.67
CA LEU A 263 -12.39 66.77 -24.28
C LEU A 263 -12.29 65.29 -23.85
N ALA A 264 -11.59 64.44 -24.58
CA ALA A 264 -11.47 63.01 -24.27
C ALA A 264 -10.36 62.64 -23.24
N ALA A 265 -9.69 63.62 -22.64
CA ALA A 265 -8.58 63.40 -21.71
C ALA A 265 -8.94 62.67 -20.37
N PRO A 266 -10.13 62.87 -19.75
CA PRO A 266 -10.45 62.21 -18.47
C PRO A 266 -10.64 60.69 -18.54
N GLY A 267 -11.02 60.15 -19.71
CA GLY A 267 -11.30 58.71 -19.89
C GLY A 267 -10.04 57.83 -19.79
N LEU A 268 -8.88 58.35 -20.16
CA LEU A 268 -7.60 57.62 -20.14
C LEU A 268 -7.09 57.34 -18.73
N ILE A 269 -7.31 58.28 -17.79
CA ILE A 269 -6.85 58.14 -16.39
C ILE A 269 -7.67 57.08 -15.65
N LEU A 270 -8.99 57.01 -15.91
CA LEU A 270 -9.86 55.97 -15.35
C LEU A 270 -9.51 54.58 -15.90
N GLY A 271 -9.11 54.49 -17.16
CA GLY A 271 -8.61 53.26 -17.79
C GLY A 271 -7.37 52.68 -17.10
N ILE A 272 -6.38 53.53 -16.74
CA ILE A 272 -5.14 53.09 -16.08
C ILE A 272 -5.42 52.54 -14.66
N PHE A 273 -6.35 53.14 -13.92
CA PHE A 273 -6.74 52.66 -12.58
C PHE A 273 -7.46 51.31 -12.64
N VAL A 274 -8.34 51.12 -13.63
CA VAL A 274 -9.02 49.84 -13.90
C VAL A 274 -7.99 48.77 -14.27
N ILE A 275 -6.98 49.07 -15.10
CA ILE A 275 -5.93 48.12 -15.49
C ILE A 275 -5.08 47.70 -14.27
N LYS A 276 -4.71 48.62 -13.37
CA LYS A 276 -3.97 48.29 -12.13
C LYS A 276 -4.80 47.41 -11.18
N LYS A 277 -6.09 47.69 -11.01
CA LYS A 277 -7.00 46.89 -10.17
C LYS A 277 -7.27 45.51 -10.78
N LEU A 278 -7.31 45.41 -12.11
CA LEU A 278 -7.43 44.14 -12.83
C LEU A 278 -6.15 43.30 -12.65
N ARG A 279 -4.95 43.90 -12.77
CA ARG A 279 -3.65 43.21 -12.58
C ARG A 279 -3.50 42.59 -11.19
N LYS A 280 -3.91 43.29 -10.13
CA LYS A 280 -3.87 42.77 -8.75
C LYS A 280 -4.85 41.62 -8.49
N ARG A 281 -5.98 41.57 -9.23
CA ARG A 281 -6.91 40.42 -9.22
C ARG A 281 -6.37 39.23 -10.01
N THR A 282 -5.55 39.47 -11.04
CA THR A 282 -4.97 38.42 -11.87
C THR A 282 -3.93 37.58 -11.14
N ASP A 283 -3.08 38.18 -10.28
CA ASP A 283 -2.06 37.47 -9.51
C ASP A 283 -2.68 36.53 -8.45
N HIS A 284 -3.68 37.02 -7.71
CA HIS A 284 -4.42 36.19 -6.74
C HIS A 284 -5.16 35.04 -7.45
N ASP A 285 -5.75 35.29 -8.62
CA ASP A 285 -6.45 34.26 -9.38
C ASP A 285 -5.49 33.24 -10.04
N LEU A 286 -4.29 33.66 -10.45
CA LEU A 286 -3.25 32.76 -10.97
C LEU A 286 -2.74 31.82 -9.86
N SER A 287 -2.44 32.35 -8.68
CA SER A 287 -2.08 31.57 -7.49
C SER A 287 -3.17 30.56 -7.13
N SER A 288 -4.44 30.97 -7.11
CA SER A 288 -5.56 30.08 -6.79
C SER A 288 -5.74 28.91 -7.78
N ARG A 289 -5.37 29.11 -9.06
CA ARG A 289 -5.46 28.08 -10.11
C ARG A 289 -4.35 27.05 -10.02
N THR A 290 -3.11 27.51 -9.81
CA THR A 290 -1.96 26.63 -9.60
C THR A 290 -2.20 25.79 -8.35
N TRP A 291 -2.73 26.40 -7.30
CA TRP A 291 -3.12 25.72 -6.07
C TRP A 291 -4.25 24.69 -6.27
N LEU A 292 -5.36 25.06 -6.94
CA LEU A 292 -6.44 24.09 -7.23
C LEU A 292 -5.97 22.95 -8.14
N GLY A 293 -5.08 23.23 -9.08
CA GLY A 293 -4.46 22.23 -9.94
C GLY A 293 -3.58 21.26 -9.14
N GLY A 294 -2.74 21.81 -8.25
CA GLY A 294 -1.88 21.07 -7.34
C GLY A 294 -2.65 20.16 -6.40
N LEU A 295 -3.67 20.68 -5.72
CA LEU A 295 -4.55 19.92 -4.85
C LEU A 295 -5.27 18.78 -5.60
N GLY A 296 -5.74 19.06 -6.82
CA GLY A 296 -6.36 18.05 -7.66
C GLY A 296 -5.41 16.90 -7.99
N ALA A 297 -4.11 17.18 -8.18
CA ALA A 297 -3.10 16.16 -8.41
C ALA A 297 -2.74 15.37 -7.14
N GLN A 298 -2.64 16.04 -5.98
CA GLN A 298 -2.41 15.36 -4.69
C GLN A 298 -3.53 14.35 -4.39
N LEU A 299 -4.79 14.77 -4.51
CA LEU A 299 -5.95 13.92 -4.27
C LEU A 299 -6.06 12.78 -5.30
N ASP A 300 -5.62 13.00 -6.54
CA ASP A 300 -5.58 11.96 -7.57
C ASP A 300 -4.52 10.89 -7.25
N LEU A 301 -3.33 11.31 -6.83
CA LEU A 301 -2.26 10.41 -6.39
C LEU A 301 -2.65 9.62 -5.15
N ALA A 302 -3.26 10.27 -4.15
CA ALA A 302 -3.77 9.61 -2.96
C ALA A 302 -4.86 8.59 -3.31
N ALA A 303 -5.84 8.96 -4.15
CA ALA A 303 -6.89 8.05 -4.60
C ALA A 303 -6.31 6.83 -5.33
N ARG A 304 -5.30 7.02 -6.20
CA ARG A 304 -4.61 5.91 -6.86
C ARG A 304 -3.89 5.01 -5.86
N GLY A 305 -3.25 5.59 -4.84
CA GLY A 305 -2.62 4.84 -3.75
C GLY A 305 -3.62 3.97 -2.97
N VAL A 306 -4.77 4.53 -2.57
CA VAL A 306 -5.83 3.76 -1.90
C VAL A 306 -6.40 2.66 -2.81
N TYR A 307 -6.56 2.93 -4.11
CA TYR A 307 -7.03 1.91 -5.05
C TYR A 307 -6.06 0.72 -5.15
N ILE A 308 -4.75 0.99 -5.22
CA ILE A 308 -3.72 -0.07 -5.21
C ILE A 308 -3.80 -0.86 -3.90
N LEU A 309 -3.88 -0.15 -2.76
CA LEU A 309 -4.01 -0.76 -1.45
C LEU A 309 -5.20 -1.72 -1.34
N VAL A 310 -6.38 -1.29 -1.77
CA VAL A 310 -7.58 -2.16 -1.80
C VAL A 310 -7.31 -3.43 -2.59
N ASN A 311 -6.65 -3.32 -3.76
CA ASN A 311 -6.38 -4.47 -4.62
C ASN A 311 -5.32 -5.43 -4.02
N ASP A 312 -4.30 -4.90 -3.36
CA ASP A 312 -3.27 -5.71 -2.69
C ASP A 312 -3.89 -6.51 -1.54
N PHE A 313 -4.69 -5.84 -0.70
CA PHE A 313 -5.38 -6.49 0.42
C PHE A 313 -6.43 -7.50 -0.04
N ASP A 314 -7.06 -7.30 -1.20
CA ASP A 314 -7.92 -8.29 -1.85
C ASP A 314 -7.17 -9.57 -2.23
N THR A 315 -5.89 -9.44 -2.60
CA THR A 315 -5.05 -10.58 -2.97
C THR A 315 -4.52 -11.27 -1.72
N ILE A 316 -3.99 -10.49 -0.78
CA ILE A 316 -3.46 -10.95 0.51
C ILE A 316 -4.55 -11.67 1.32
N SER A 317 -5.75 -11.11 1.44
CA SER A 317 -6.86 -11.72 2.19
C SER A 317 -7.22 -13.12 1.69
N ARG A 318 -7.28 -13.31 0.36
CA ARG A 318 -7.55 -14.62 -0.26
C ARG A 318 -6.44 -15.62 0.04
N LEU A 319 -5.17 -15.19 0.03
CA LEU A 319 -4.05 -16.05 0.37
C LEU A 319 -4.06 -16.44 1.85
N VAL A 320 -4.30 -15.47 2.73
CA VAL A 320 -4.41 -15.69 4.19
C VAL A 320 -5.55 -16.65 4.50
N GLN A 321 -6.71 -16.48 3.87
CA GLN A 321 -7.86 -17.38 4.08
C GLN A 321 -7.53 -18.82 3.66
N ARG A 322 -6.93 -19.03 2.48
CA ARG A 322 -6.53 -20.38 2.04
C ARG A 322 -5.53 -21.03 2.97
N LEU A 323 -4.52 -20.28 3.42
CA LEU A 323 -3.50 -20.76 4.35
C LEU A 323 -4.08 -21.03 5.74
N HIS A 324 -5.03 -20.20 6.19
CA HIS A 324 -5.75 -20.40 7.44
C HIS A 324 -6.52 -21.71 7.41
N ASP A 325 -7.34 -21.93 6.38
CA ASP A 325 -8.21 -23.11 6.27
C ASP A 325 -7.40 -24.40 6.16
N GLU A 326 -6.34 -24.40 5.34
CA GLU A 326 -5.40 -25.53 5.24
C GLU A 326 -4.71 -25.82 6.59
N MET A 327 -4.30 -24.78 7.33
CA MET A 327 -3.66 -24.95 8.63
C MET A 327 -4.61 -25.53 9.67
N GLU A 328 -5.86 -25.06 9.74
CA GLU A 328 -6.87 -25.63 10.63
C GLU A 328 -7.19 -27.08 10.28
N HIS A 329 -7.30 -27.39 8.98
CA HIS A 329 -7.49 -28.76 8.50
C HIS A 329 -6.33 -29.68 8.93
N ARG A 330 -5.08 -29.29 8.68
CA ARG A 330 -3.90 -30.08 9.08
C ARG A 330 -3.83 -30.28 10.59
N LYS A 331 -4.11 -29.24 11.38
CA LYS A 331 -4.14 -29.34 12.85
C LYS A 331 -5.20 -30.32 13.30
N PHE A 332 -6.39 -30.27 12.71
CA PHE A 332 -7.49 -31.17 13.01
C PHE A 332 -7.12 -32.63 12.71
N VAL A 333 -6.55 -32.89 11.53
CA VAL A 333 -6.09 -34.23 11.13
C VAL A 333 -4.98 -34.74 12.06
N ALA A 334 -4.01 -33.90 12.43
CA ALA A 334 -2.97 -34.24 13.40
C ALA A 334 -3.53 -34.55 14.79
N ASP A 335 -4.49 -33.77 15.29
CA ASP A 335 -5.15 -33.99 16.58
C ASP A 335 -5.87 -35.34 16.62
N ILE A 336 -6.62 -35.68 15.56
CA ILE A 336 -7.27 -36.99 15.43
C ILE A 336 -6.23 -38.11 15.43
N CYS A 337 -5.13 -37.96 14.68
CA CYS A 337 -4.04 -38.93 14.64
C CYS A 337 -3.47 -39.22 16.03
N VAL A 338 -3.18 -38.17 16.79
CA VAL A 338 -2.64 -38.27 18.16
C VAL A 338 -3.65 -38.94 19.08
N LYS A 339 -4.93 -38.57 19.01
CA LYS A 339 -5.99 -39.15 19.86
C LYS A 339 -6.23 -40.63 19.59
N LYS A 340 -6.15 -41.07 18.33
CA LYS A 340 -6.38 -42.49 17.99
C LYS A 340 -5.14 -43.35 18.18
N GLY A 341 -3.93 -42.80 18.00
CA GLY A 341 -2.67 -43.50 18.23
C GLY A 341 -2.44 -44.74 17.34
N LYS A 342 -3.13 -44.83 16.20
CA LYS A 342 -3.04 -45.98 15.27
C LYS A 342 -2.01 -45.71 14.18
N ASN A 343 -1.14 -46.68 13.91
CA ASN A 343 -0.08 -46.55 12.91
C ASN A 343 -0.62 -46.38 11.49
N GLU A 344 -1.76 -46.97 11.18
CA GLU A 344 -2.45 -46.83 9.90
C GLU A 344 -2.92 -45.39 9.68
N MET A 345 -3.42 -44.76 10.75
CA MET A 345 -3.81 -43.35 10.71
C MET A 345 -2.60 -42.43 10.57
N LEU A 346 -1.50 -42.74 11.26
CA LEU A 346 -0.26 -42.00 11.10
C LEU A 346 0.27 -42.04 9.66
N LYS A 347 0.22 -43.22 9.01
CA LYS A 347 0.59 -43.36 7.59
C LYS A 347 -0.27 -42.48 6.69
N GLU A 348 -1.58 -42.44 6.90
CA GLU A 348 -2.49 -41.61 6.10
C GLU A 348 -2.26 -40.11 6.32
N VAL A 349 -2.10 -39.67 7.58
CA VAL A 349 -1.81 -38.27 7.92
C VAL A 349 -0.49 -37.80 7.31
N VAL A 350 0.55 -38.64 7.36
CA VAL A 350 1.85 -38.32 6.74
C VAL A 350 1.70 -38.20 5.22
N LYS A 351 1.01 -39.15 4.58
CA LYS A 351 0.77 -39.11 3.13
C LYS A 351 0.00 -37.85 2.71
N GLU A 352 -1.04 -37.50 3.46
CA GLU A 352 -1.81 -36.27 3.23
C GLU A 352 -0.93 -35.02 3.37
N PHE A 353 -0.13 -34.93 4.43
CA PHE A 353 0.78 -33.81 4.62
C PHE A 353 1.81 -33.71 3.49
N GLU A 354 2.37 -34.83 3.02
CA GLU A 354 3.30 -34.84 1.90
C GLU A 354 2.67 -34.38 0.59
N MET A 355 1.44 -34.80 0.30
CA MET A 355 0.74 -34.44 -0.93
C MET A 355 0.48 -32.93 -1.03
N HIS A 356 0.14 -32.29 0.09
CA HIS A 356 -0.19 -30.87 0.12
C HIS A 356 0.98 -29.97 0.52
N GLU A 357 2.16 -30.52 0.81
CA GLU A 357 3.28 -29.78 1.38
C GLU A 357 3.84 -28.72 0.44
N SER A 358 4.13 -29.09 -0.81
CA SER A 358 4.68 -28.16 -1.80
C SER A 358 3.72 -27.00 -2.05
N TRP A 359 2.44 -27.32 -2.28
CA TRP A 359 1.39 -26.33 -2.49
C TRP A 359 1.26 -25.36 -1.31
N PHE A 360 1.25 -25.88 -0.08
CA PHE A 360 1.15 -25.03 1.12
C PHE A 360 2.34 -24.07 1.24
N MET A 361 3.56 -24.58 1.02
CA MET A 361 4.77 -23.76 1.09
C MET A 361 4.86 -22.73 -0.04
N GLU A 362 4.43 -23.08 -1.25
CA GLU A 362 4.29 -22.16 -2.39
C GLU A 362 3.28 -21.04 -2.09
N GLN A 363 2.12 -21.39 -1.53
CA GLN A 363 1.12 -20.40 -1.11
C GLN A 363 1.63 -19.47 -0.01
N LEU A 364 2.43 -19.99 0.93
CA LEU A 364 3.03 -19.22 2.00
C LEU A 364 4.12 -18.26 1.48
N GLU A 365 4.93 -18.71 0.53
CA GLU A 365 5.92 -17.87 -0.16
C GLU A 365 5.23 -16.78 -1.00
N GLU A 366 4.14 -17.13 -1.70
CA GLU A 366 3.36 -16.18 -2.48
C GLU A 366 2.74 -15.11 -1.56
N LEU A 367 2.19 -15.49 -0.40
CA LEU A 367 1.71 -14.53 0.59
C LEU A 367 2.82 -13.55 1.00
N GLU A 368 4.01 -14.06 1.33
CA GLU A 368 5.14 -13.22 1.70
C GLU A 368 5.53 -12.22 0.59
N LYS A 369 5.61 -12.69 -0.66
CA LYS A 369 5.88 -11.86 -1.83
C LYS A 369 4.85 -10.75 -1.98
N GLN A 370 3.57 -11.07 -1.89
CA GLN A 370 2.48 -10.08 -1.99
C GLN A 370 2.55 -9.05 -0.87
N ILE A 371 2.96 -9.44 0.34
CA ILE A 371 3.16 -8.48 1.43
C ILE A 371 4.31 -7.52 1.14
N TYR A 372 5.45 -8.02 0.63
CA TYR A 372 6.57 -7.16 0.24
C TYR A 372 6.21 -6.20 -0.90
N LEU A 373 5.47 -6.69 -1.91
CA LEU A 373 4.98 -5.83 -2.99
C LEU A 373 4.04 -4.74 -2.46
N CYS A 374 3.14 -5.08 -1.53
CA CYS A 374 2.26 -4.09 -0.90
C CYS A 374 3.04 -2.98 -0.19
N PHE A 375 4.10 -3.33 0.56
CA PHE A 375 4.99 -2.31 1.16
C PHE A 375 5.62 -1.38 0.12
N LEU A 376 6.08 -1.93 -1.01
CA LEU A 376 6.65 -1.15 -2.10
C LEU A 376 5.64 -0.18 -2.71
N ASP A 377 4.42 -0.65 -2.94
CA ASP A 377 3.34 0.15 -3.50
C ASP A 377 2.87 1.24 -2.54
N ILE A 378 2.80 0.94 -1.24
CA ILE A 378 2.56 1.95 -0.19
C ILE A 378 3.65 3.02 -0.24
N ASN A 379 4.93 2.63 -0.18
CA ASN A 379 6.05 3.57 -0.17
C ASN A 379 6.12 4.43 -1.43
N ARG A 380 5.88 3.81 -2.59
CA ARG A 380 5.82 4.51 -3.87
C ARG A 380 4.69 5.54 -3.85
N SER A 381 3.49 5.13 -3.43
CA SER A 381 2.32 6.00 -3.43
C SER A 381 2.48 7.17 -2.44
N ARG A 382 2.99 6.90 -1.23
CA ARG A 382 3.31 7.92 -0.21
C ARG A 382 4.32 8.94 -0.72
N ARG A 383 5.43 8.50 -1.34
CA ARG A 383 6.44 9.40 -1.92
C ARG A 383 5.85 10.29 -3.02
N LEU A 384 5.06 9.72 -3.93
CA LEU A 384 4.45 10.51 -5.01
C LEU A 384 3.51 11.60 -4.46
N VAL A 385 2.71 11.28 -3.44
CA VAL A 385 1.83 12.27 -2.79
C VAL A 385 2.67 13.36 -2.13
N VAL A 386 3.71 13.01 -1.37
CA VAL A 386 4.60 13.99 -0.72
C VAL A 386 5.36 14.87 -1.71
N GLU A 387 5.92 14.28 -2.78
CA GLU A 387 6.55 15.06 -3.84
C GLU A 387 5.59 16.10 -4.43
N GLN A 388 4.32 15.73 -4.60
CA GLN A 388 3.31 16.64 -5.10
C GLN A 388 2.90 17.68 -4.04
N MET A 389 2.95 17.34 -2.76
CA MET A 389 2.74 18.29 -1.65
C MET A 389 3.83 19.36 -1.63
N VAL A 390 5.10 18.98 -1.76
CA VAL A 390 6.24 19.91 -1.75
C VAL A 390 6.33 20.78 -3.02
N LYS A 391 5.79 20.30 -4.16
CA LYS A 391 5.77 21.05 -5.43
C LYS A 391 4.73 22.17 -5.49
N CYS A 392 3.70 22.12 -4.64
CA CYS A 392 2.54 23.03 -4.68
C CYS A 392 2.64 24.08 -3.58
#